data_AF-A0A7W4UR00-F1
#
_entry.id   AF-A0A7W4UR00-F1
#
_cell.length_a   1.000
_cell.length_b   1.000
_cell.length_c   1.000
_cell.angle_alpha   90.00
_cell.angle_beta   90.00
_cell.angle_gamma   90.00
#
_symmetry.space_group_name_H-M   'P 1'
#
loop_
_entity.id
_entity.type
_entity.pdbx_description
1 polymer ?
#
loop_
_entity_poly.entity_id
_entity_poly.type
_entity_poly.pdbx_seq_one_letter_code
_entity_poly.pdbx_strand_id
1 'polypeptide(L)'
;MLETELSGGIVAPLAGTMVAITDVPDPVFASKAMGDGFAVAPSADDVVAPCAGTVIMVAKTAHAFGIRTDEGLEILVHMGIDTVELEGAPFSMNVEVDERVEAGQPLGRMDLAAVEAAGKSTMTMVIFLNLAQKKGTVEAATGPIGLGERAATLDIPEADAPAPVAAPVAEVAATGKTDVASGHPSGKTGFDADFFGIPVALPQGNAYAYSIFPIIVAAYLASLLEPQLKKYIPSVVRMIFAPLLEVFIISTVMLVVFGPIIMFISGGIANGINGVLELNYAIAGLVIGAFYQCLVIFGLHWAVIPLVASQIAIDGSSPLNAIISATMVAQGGGALAIWIKTRSQKIKTLAGPATISAFAGITEPAMYGLNLKYGRVFITASAGGAVGGFLTGLMDVNMYGFTGAFVGFPSFVNPEGLDHSFWGFLIASAAALVVSLTLTYFFGYSDNDLETERAVKKVRLGKREPAGV
;
A
#
# COMPACT_ATOMS: atom_id res chain seq x y z
N MET A 1 -15.76 -32.06 2.16
CA MET A 1 -14.50 -31.81 1.44
C MET A 1 -14.82 -31.99 -0.03
N LEU A 2 -15.22 -30.90 -0.67
CA LEU A 2 -15.17 -30.80 -2.13
C LEU A 2 -14.02 -29.81 -2.36
N GLU A 3 -12.91 -30.33 -2.86
CA GLU A 3 -11.75 -29.54 -3.26
C GLU A 3 -12.13 -28.87 -4.57
N THR A 4 -12.11 -27.53 -4.61
CA THR A 4 -12.28 -26.82 -5.87
C THR A 4 -10.90 -26.71 -6.51
N GLU A 5 -10.54 -27.67 -7.36
CA GLU A 5 -9.43 -27.43 -8.30
C GLU A 5 -9.81 -26.21 -9.14
N LEU A 6 -8.94 -25.19 -9.18
CA LEU A 6 -9.00 -24.17 -10.23
C LEU A 6 -9.16 -24.89 -11.57
N SER A 7 -10.23 -24.59 -12.30
CA SER A 7 -10.57 -25.26 -13.56
C SER A 7 -9.42 -25.10 -14.56
N GLY A 8 -8.50 -26.08 -14.60
CA GLY A 8 -7.36 -26.10 -15.52
C GLY A 8 -5.95 -26.25 -14.89
N GLY A 9 -5.75 -25.91 -13.61
CA GLY A 9 -4.40 -25.86 -13.00
C GLY A 9 -3.48 -24.76 -13.58
N ILE A 10 -2.28 -24.59 -13.00
CA ILE A 10 -1.29 -23.62 -13.49
C ILE A 10 -0.29 -24.33 -14.41
N VAL A 11 -0.12 -23.82 -15.62
CA VAL A 11 0.82 -24.36 -16.62
C VAL A 11 2.11 -23.55 -16.70
N ALA A 12 3.18 -24.17 -17.20
CA ALA A 12 4.46 -23.53 -17.40
C ALA A 12 4.37 -22.53 -18.57
N PRO A 13 4.65 -21.22 -18.33
CA PRO A 13 4.60 -20.22 -19.39
C PRO A 13 5.74 -20.36 -20.39
N LEU A 14 6.84 -21.05 -20.02
CA LEU A 14 7.96 -21.38 -20.90
C LEU A 14 8.38 -22.84 -20.68
N ALA A 15 8.91 -23.49 -21.72
CA ALA A 15 9.61 -24.77 -21.57
C ALA A 15 10.97 -24.55 -20.88
N GLY A 16 11.41 -25.51 -20.06
CA GLY A 16 12.67 -25.37 -19.34
C GLY A 16 12.84 -26.35 -18.19
N THR A 17 13.48 -25.87 -17.12
CA THR A 17 13.59 -26.59 -15.84
C THR A 17 12.92 -25.79 -14.74
N MET A 18 12.04 -26.43 -13.98
CA MET A 18 11.40 -25.85 -12.81
C MET A 18 12.43 -25.63 -11.70
N VAL A 19 12.40 -24.43 -11.12
CA VAL A 19 13.26 -23.97 -10.04
C VAL A 19 12.35 -23.50 -8.91
N ALA A 20 12.64 -23.92 -7.68
CA ALA A 20 11.92 -23.43 -6.51
C ALA A 20 12.09 -21.91 -6.42
N ILE A 21 11.02 -21.18 -6.07
CA ILE A 21 11.09 -19.71 -5.99
C ILE A 21 12.19 -19.25 -5.01
N THR A 22 12.47 -20.02 -3.97
CA THR A 22 13.53 -19.77 -2.98
C THR A 22 14.95 -19.92 -3.51
N ASP A 23 15.13 -20.60 -4.65
CA ASP A 23 16.44 -20.86 -5.29
C ASP A 23 16.73 -19.87 -6.42
N VAL A 24 15.82 -18.92 -6.68
CA VAL A 24 16.03 -17.84 -7.66
C VAL A 24 17.19 -16.94 -7.19
N PRO A 25 18.15 -16.59 -8.06
CA PRO A 25 19.31 -15.77 -7.69
C PRO A 25 18.97 -14.27 -7.58
N ASP A 26 17.84 -13.95 -6.94
CA ASP A 26 17.37 -12.59 -6.64
C ASP A 26 16.67 -12.58 -5.28
N PRO A 27 17.12 -11.74 -4.31
CA PRO A 27 16.56 -11.73 -2.96
C PRO A 27 15.08 -11.31 -2.87
N VAL A 28 14.57 -10.50 -3.80
CA VAL A 28 13.17 -10.04 -3.77
C VAL A 28 12.24 -11.21 -4.10
N PHE A 29 12.58 -11.98 -5.13
CA PHE A 29 11.81 -13.17 -5.50
C PHE A 29 12.03 -14.33 -4.54
N ALA A 30 13.28 -14.61 -4.15
CA ALA A 30 13.60 -15.73 -3.26
C ALA A 30 13.02 -15.61 -1.85
N SER A 31 12.82 -14.38 -1.36
CA SER A 31 12.18 -14.12 -0.07
C SER A 31 10.64 -14.23 -0.10
N LYS A 32 10.04 -14.44 -1.28
CA LYS A 32 8.59 -14.41 -1.50
C LYS A 32 7.93 -13.08 -1.12
N ALA A 33 8.68 -11.98 -1.10
CA ALA A 33 8.18 -10.67 -0.70
C ALA A 33 7.03 -10.17 -1.59
N MET A 34 7.00 -10.58 -2.86
CA MET A 34 5.94 -10.25 -3.83
C MET A 34 4.82 -11.29 -3.92
N GLY A 35 4.96 -12.45 -3.26
CA GLY A 35 4.05 -13.58 -3.35
C GLY A 35 4.79 -14.92 -3.44
N ASP A 36 4.08 -16.02 -3.17
CA ASP A 36 4.60 -17.38 -3.41
C ASP A 36 4.53 -17.73 -4.90
N GLY A 37 5.24 -18.77 -5.33
CA GLY A 37 5.34 -19.09 -6.74
C GLY A 37 6.37 -20.15 -7.09
N PHE A 38 6.77 -20.14 -8.35
CA PHE A 38 7.86 -20.94 -8.88
C PHE A 38 8.64 -20.16 -9.94
N ALA A 39 9.78 -20.67 -10.34
CA ALA A 39 10.53 -20.14 -11.46
C ALA A 39 10.81 -21.21 -12.51
N VAL A 40 11.09 -20.78 -13.73
CA VAL A 40 11.52 -21.62 -14.83
C VAL A 40 12.86 -21.07 -15.33
N ALA A 41 13.87 -21.93 -15.41
CA ALA A 41 15.06 -21.70 -16.20
C ALA A 41 14.75 -22.13 -17.64
N PRO A 42 14.45 -21.17 -18.55
CA PRO A 42 13.85 -21.50 -19.83
C PRO A 42 14.86 -22.09 -20.81
N SER A 43 14.37 -22.95 -21.71
CA SER A 43 15.14 -23.58 -22.78
C SER A 43 14.62 -23.25 -24.19
N ALA A 44 13.52 -22.49 -24.26
CA ALA A 44 12.90 -22.03 -25.50
C ALA A 44 12.33 -20.62 -25.33
N ASP A 45 12.22 -19.88 -26.43
CA ASP A 45 11.81 -18.47 -26.42
C ASP A 45 10.30 -18.26 -26.30
N ASP A 46 9.49 -19.28 -26.58
CA ASP A 46 8.03 -19.15 -26.66
C ASP A 46 7.40 -18.97 -25.28
N VAL A 47 6.45 -18.02 -25.19
CA VAL A 47 5.75 -17.64 -23.96
C VAL A 47 4.25 -17.86 -24.13
N VAL A 48 3.66 -18.62 -23.21
CA VAL A 48 2.21 -18.91 -23.16
C VAL A 48 1.58 -18.40 -21.86
N ALA A 49 0.25 -18.28 -21.85
CA ALA A 49 -0.51 -17.93 -20.66
C ALA A 49 -0.44 -19.08 -19.62
N PRO A 50 -0.06 -18.81 -18.36
CA PRO A 50 0.02 -19.83 -17.32
C PRO A 50 -1.35 -20.31 -16.81
N CYS A 51 -2.43 -19.58 -17.10
CA CYS A 51 -3.79 -19.92 -16.69
C CYS A 51 -4.80 -19.24 -17.62
N ALA A 52 -6.07 -19.64 -17.52
CA ALA A 52 -7.17 -18.89 -18.10
C ALA A 52 -7.52 -17.67 -17.22
N GLY A 53 -7.86 -16.55 -17.84
CA GLY A 53 -8.22 -15.34 -17.11
C GLY A 53 -8.16 -14.07 -17.95
N THR A 54 -8.28 -12.92 -17.29
CA THR A 54 -8.18 -11.59 -17.92
C THR A 54 -6.79 -11.01 -17.68
N VAL A 55 -6.15 -10.47 -18.72
CA VAL A 55 -4.86 -9.78 -18.61
C VAL A 55 -5.08 -8.44 -17.91
N ILE A 56 -4.48 -8.28 -16.72
CA ILE A 56 -4.65 -7.09 -15.87
C ILE A 56 -3.49 -6.10 -16.01
N MET A 57 -2.35 -6.56 -16.52
CA MET A 57 -1.22 -5.69 -16.83
C MET A 57 -0.30 -6.32 -17.88
N VAL A 58 0.29 -5.46 -18.71
CA VAL A 58 1.48 -5.77 -19.52
C VAL A 58 2.47 -4.65 -19.26
N ALA A 59 3.69 -4.99 -18.83
CA ALA A 59 4.71 -4.00 -18.56
C ALA A 59 5.06 -3.22 -19.83
N LYS A 60 5.38 -1.92 -19.70
CA LYS A 60 5.71 -1.07 -20.85
C LYS A 60 6.84 -1.64 -21.72
N THR A 61 7.81 -2.29 -21.09
CA THR A 61 8.95 -2.95 -21.78
C THR A 61 8.69 -4.43 -22.03
N ALA A 62 7.43 -4.89 -21.92
CA ALA A 62 6.97 -6.25 -22.19
C ALA A 62 7.65 -7.41 -21.41
N HIS A 63 8.59 -7.12 -20.50
CA HIS A 63 9.29 -8.11 -19.68
C HIS A 63 8.40 -8.81 -18.64
N ALA A 64 7.18 -8.32 -18.41
CA ALA A 64 6.26 -8.92 -17.45
C ALA A 64 4.80 -8.71 -17.86
N PHE A 65 3.94 -9.64 -17.47
CA PHE A 65 2.50 -9.53 -17.65
C PHE A 65 1.76 -10.19 -16.47
N GLY A 66 0.55 -9.72 -16.20
CA GLY A 66 -0.28 -10.20 -15.11
C GLY A 66 -1.65 -10.68 -15.60
N ILE A 67 -2.12 -11.80 -15.06
CA ILE A 67 -3.44 -12.38 -15.36
C ILE A 67 -4.23 -12.51 -14.04
N ARG A 68 -5.51 -12.13 -14.08
CA ARG A 68 -6.47 -12.42 -13.01
C ARG A 68 -7.41 -13.54 -13.47
N THR A 69 -7.47 -14.64 -12.72
CA THR A 69 -8.42 -15.73 -12.98
C THR A 69 -9.85 -15.30 -12.66
N ASP A 70 -10.85 -16.06 -13.09
CA ASP A 70 -12.26 -15.76 -12.79
C ASP A 70 -12.58 -15.83 -11.29
N GLU A 71 -11.81 -16.65 -10.57
CA GLU A 71 -11.84 -16.80 -9.11
C GLU A 71 -11.05 -15.69 -8.39
N GLY A 72 -10.49 -14.73 -9.14
CA GLY A 72 -9.81 -13.54 -8.65
C GLY A 72 -8.38 -13.77 -8.15
N LEU A 73 -7.73 -14.88 -8.51
CA LEU A 73 -6.31 -15.08 -8.25
C LEU A 73 -5.49 -14.23 -9.22
N GLU A 74 -4.55 -13.44 -8.70
CA GLU A 74 -3.67 -12.60 -9.52
C GLU A 74 -2.30 -13.26 -9.67
N ILE A 75 -1.90 -13.49 -10.92
CA ILE A 75 -0.66 -14.15 -11.29
C ILE A 75 0.20 -13.18 -12.08
N LEU A 76 1.45 -13.00 -11.69
CA LEU A 76 2.45 -12.22 -12.40
C LEU A 76 3.50 -13.15 -13.00
N VAL A 77 3.72 -13.04 -14.31
CA VAL A 77 4.86 -13.66 -15.00
C VAL A 77 5.89 -12.57 -15.25
N HIS A 78 7.08 -12.73 -14.66
CA HIS A 78 8.21 -11.81 -14.83
C HIS A 78 9.35 -12.54 -15.53
N MET A 79 9.65 -12.14 -16.78
CA MET A 79 10.59 -12.81 -17.67
C MET A 79 12.00 -12.23 -17.52
N GLY A 80 12.86 -13.00 -16.85
CA GLY A 80 14.23 -12.63 -16.54
C GLY A 80 14.37 -11.73 -15.30
N ILE A 81 15.61 -11.56 -14.82
CA ILE A 81 15.94 -10.68 -13.68
C ILE A 81 16.60 -9.41 -14.22
N ASP A 82 16.16 -8.24 -13.74
CA ASP A 82 16.59 -6.90 -14.18
C ASP A 82 16.46 -6.64 -15.69
N THR A 83 15.58 -7.38 -16.38
CA THR A 83 15.35 -7.28 -17.83
C THR A 83 14.54 -6.07 -18.24
N VAL A 84 13.92 -5.36 -17.28
CA VAL A 84 13.30 -4.06 -17.50
C VAL A 84 14.28 -3.03 -18.08
N GLU A 85 15.57 -3.15 -17.76
CA GLU A 85 16.66 -2.30 -18.26
C GLU A 85 16.95 -2.49 -19.75
N LEU A 86 16.44 -3.57 -20.37
CA LEU A 86 16.62 -3.86 -21.79
C LEU A 86 15.61 -3.12 -22.69
N GLU A 87 14.79 -2.25 -22.09
CA GLU A 87 13.86 -1.34 -22.76
C GLU A 87 12.91 -2.02 -23.77
N GLY A 88 12.65 -3.32 -23.58
CA GLY A 88 11.73 -4.13 -24.38
C GLY A 88 12.34 -4.78 -25.62
N ALA A 89 13.62 -4.56 -25.92
CA ALA A 89 14.25 -5.12 -27.11
C ALA A 89 14.16 -6.67 -27.24
N PRO A 90 14.30 -7.47 -26.15
CA PRO A 90 14.22 -8.93 -26.24
C PRO A 90 12.80 -9.51 -26.22
N PHE A 91 11.77 -8.68 -26.04
CA PHE A 91 10.42 -9.14 -25.73
C PHE A 91 9.43 -8.75 -26.84
N SER A 92 8.62 -9.71 -27.26
CA SER A 92 7.52 -9.48 -28.20
C SER A 92 6.26 -10.11 -27.64
N MET A 93 5.32 -9.29 -27.18
CA MET A 93 4.03 -9.74 -26.64
C MET A 93 2.89 -9.35 -27.58
N ASN A 94 1.95 -10.25 -27.79
CA ASN A 94 0.82 -10.14 -28.72
C ASN A 94 -0.52 -10.09 -27.96
N VAL A 95 -0.51 -9.55 -26.74
CA VAL A 95 -1.67 -9.51 -25.84
C VAL A 95 -1.80 -8.13 -25.23
N GLU A 96 -3.04 -7.65 -25.08
CA GLU A 96 -3.34 -6.35 -24.49
C GLU A 96 -4.02 -6.49 -23.11
N VAL A 97 -4.00 -5.40 -22.33
CA VAL A 97 -4.75 -5.33 -21.07
C VAL A 97 -6.25 -5.44 -21.37
N ASP A 98 -6.99 -6.08 -20.47
CA ASP A 98 -8.42 -6.43 -20.56
C ASP A 98 -8.75 -7.56 -21.57
N GLU A 99 -7.76 -8.14 -22.25
CA GLU A 99 -7.94 -9.32 -23.09
C GLU A 99 -8.11 -10.59 -22.24
N ARG A 100 -9.03 -11.47 -22.65
CA ARG A 100 -9.24 -12.78 -22.01
C ARG A 100 -8.42 -13.84 -22.74
N VAL A 101 -7.69 -14.65 -21.98
CA VAL A 101 -6.81 -15.71 -22.49
C VAL A 101 -7.14 -17.06 -21.87
N GLU A 102 -6.80 -18.13 -22.59
CA GLU A 102 -6.89 -19.51 -22.12
C GLU A 102 -5.52 -20.03 -21.64
N ALA A 103 -5.50 -21.00 -20.72
CA ALA A 103 -4.26 -21.62 -20.28
C ALA A 103 -3.51 -22.27 -21.47
N GLY A 104 -2.22 -21.98 -21.61
CA GLY A 104 -1.40 -22.43 -22.73
C GLY A 104 -1.56 -21.63 -24.03
N GLN A 105 -2.41 -20.59 -24.06
CA GLN A 105 -2.53 -19.71 -25.22
C GLN A 105 -1.20 -18.99 -25.50
N PRO A 106 -0.69 -18.97 -26.75
CA PRO A 106 0.51 -18.21 -27.10
C PRO A 106 0.32 -16.72 -26.85
N LEU A 107 1.22 -16.13 -26.07
CA LEU A 107 1.20 -14.69 -25.73
C LEU A 107 2.35 -13.93 -26.36
N GLY A 108 3.49 -14.57 -26.62
CA GLY A 108 4.65 -13.85 -27.10
C GLY A 108 5.93 -14.65 -27.11
N ARG A 109 7.06 -13.95 -27.17
CA ARG A 109 8.41 -14.52 -27.13
C ARG A 109 9.35 -13.67 -26.28
N MET A 110 10.29 -14.35 -25.62
CA MET A 110 11.48 -13.78 -24.99
C MET A 110 12.72 -14.33 -25.72
N ASP A 111 13.47 -13.45 -26.37
CA ASP A 111 14.76 -13.80 -26.99
C ASP A 111 15.81 -14.09 -25.90
N LEU A 112 15.96 -15.37 -25.57
CA LEU A 112 16.88 -15.82 -24.51
C LEU A 112 18.33 -15.44 -24.80
N ALA A 113 18.74 -15.54 -26.08
CA ALA A 113 20.11 -15.22 -26.50
C ALA A 113 20.41 -13.73 -26.33
N ALA A 114 19.45 -12.85 -26.62
CA ALA A 114 19.60 -11.41 -26.41
C ALA A 114 19.67 -11.04 -24.91
N VAL A 115 18.88 -11.69 -24.07
CA VAL A 115 18.92 -11.50 -22.60
C VAL A 115 20.27 -11.94 -22.03
N GLU A 116 20.76 -13.11 -22.43
CA GLU A 116 22.07 -13.62 -22.01
C GLU A 116 23.23 -12.75 -22.53
N ALA A 117 23.16 -12.30 -23.79
CA ALA A 117 24.17 -11.41 -24.38
C ALA A 117 24.25 -10.06 -23.67
N ALA A 118 23.15 -9.61 -23.06
CA ALA A 118 23.11 -8.41 -22.23
C ALA A 118 23.59 -8.65 -20.77
N GLY A 119 24.00 -9.88 -20.43
CA GLY A 119 24.49 -10.23 -19.09
C GLY A 119 23.39 -10.31 -18.04
N LYS A 120 22.14 -10.53 -18.46
CA LYS A 120 20.97 -10.66 -17.58
C LYS A 120 20.57 -12.13 -17.44
N SER A 121 19.88 -12.45 -16.34
CA SER A 121 19.36 -13.81 -16.12
C SER A 121 18.06 -13.99 -16.90
N THR A 122 17.90 -15.15 -17.56
CA THR A 122 16.68 -15.56 -18.26
C THR A 122 15.65 -16.22 -17.34
N MET A 123 15.98 -16.42 -16.06
CA MET A 123 15.10 -17.03 -15.07
C MET A 123 13.75 -16.30 -15.04
N THR A 124 12.67 -17.02 -15.35
CA THR A 124 11.32 -16.47 -15.41
C THR A 124 10.54 -16.87 -14.17
N MET A 125 9.98 -15.90 -13.46
CA MET A 125 9.22 -16.12 -12.23
C MET A 125 7.73 -16.09 -12.52
N VAL A 126 7.00 -17.02 -11.92
CA VAL A 126 5.53 -17.06 -11.88
C VAL A 126 5.11 -16.88 -10.42
N ILE A 127 4.46 -15.77 -10.12
CA ILE A 127 4.19 -15.31 -8.76
C ILE A 127 2.69 -15.14 -8.55
N PHE A 128 2.17 -15.69 -7.46
CA PHE A 128 0.78 -15.53 -7.05
C PHE A 128 0.67 -14.39 -6.04
N LEU A 129 0.23 -13.22 -6.51
CA LEU A 129 0.30 -11.95 -5.78
C LEU A 129 -0.62 -11.91 -4.54
N ASN A 130 -1.75 -12.60 -4.60
CA ASN A 130 -2.77 -12.59 -3.55
C ASN A 130 -3.12 -14.00 -3.00
N LEU A 131 -2.28 -15.01 -3.26
CA LEU A 131 -2.53 -16.39 -2.80
C LEU A 131 -2.65 -16.50 -1.27
N ALA A 132 -1.75 -15.83 -0.53
CA ALA A 132 -1.79 -15.81 0.92
C ALA A 132 -3.08 -15.16 1.48
N GLN A 133 -3.62 -14.14 0.79
CA GLN A 133 -4.89 -13.50 1.17
C GLN A 133 -6.07 -14.46 1.00
N LYS A 134 -5.99 -15.32 -0.04
CA LYS A 134 -6.95 -16.40 -0.30
C LYS A 134 -6.71 -17.64 0.57
N LYS A 135 -5.74 -17.59 1.51
CA LYS A 135 -5.33 -18.73 2.35
C LYS A 135 -4.98 -19.98 1.55
N GLY A 136 -4.55 -19.79 0.30
CA GLY A 136 -4.19 -20.89 -0.58
C GLY A 136 -2.74 -21.34 -0.38
N THR A 137 -2.45 -22.54 -0.85
CA THR A 137 -1.09 -23.08 -0.93
C THR A 137 -0.77 -23.47 -2.37
N VAL A 138 0.51 -23.50 -2.69
CA VAL A 138 1.01 -23.91 -4.01
C VAL A 138 1.96 -25.09 -3.86
N GLU A 139 1.73 -26.12 -4.67
CA GLU A 139 2.67 -27.21 -4.90
C GLU A 139 3.15 -27.15 -6.34
N ALA A 140 4.43 -26.81 -6.52
CA ALA A 140 5.05 -26.69 -7.85
C ALA A 140 5.77 -28.00 -8.23
N ALA A 141 5.70 -28.34 -9.52
CA ALA A 141 6.48 -29.41 -10.12
C ALA A 141 7.99 -29.13 -10.01
N THR A 142 8.80 -30.18 -10.10
CA THR A 142 10.26 -30.10 -10.07
C THR A 142 10.87 -30.80 -11.29
N GLY A 143 12.03 -30.32 -11.76
CA GLY A 143 12.74 -30.91 -12.90
C GLY A 143 12.30 -30.34 -14.26
N PRO A 144 12.58 -31.05 -15.37
CA PRO A 144 12.25 -30.60 -16.72
C PRO A 144 10.74 -30.42 -16.91
N ILE A 145 10.34 -29.37 -17.61
CA ILE A 145 8.94 -29.03 -17.88
C ILE A 145 8.76 -28.55 -19.32
N GLY A 146 7.73 -29.06 -20.00
CA GLY A 146 7.34 -28.62 -21.33
C GLY A 146 6.53 -27.32 -21.33
N LEU A 147 6.49 -26.63 -22.47
CA LEU A 147 5.65 -25.45 -22.66
C LEU A 147 4.17 -25.82 -22.47
N GLY A 148 3.46 -25.12 -21.59
CA GLY A 148 2.04 -25.40 -21.31
C GLY A 148 1.79 -26.70 -20.53
N GLU A 149 2.83 -27.37 -20.04
CA GLU A 149 2.68 -28.51 -19.14
C GLU A 149 2.30 -28.04 -17.72
N ARG A 150 1.57 -28.84 -16.95
CA ARG A 150 1.13 -28.47 -15.59
C ARG A 150 2.35 -28.23 -14.68
N ALA A 151 2.53 -26.98 -14.28
CA ALA A 151 3.66 -26.52 -13.49
C ALA A 151 3.35 -26.44 -11.99
N ALA A 152 2.10 -26.17 -11.62
CA ALA A 152 1.70 -26.13 -10.22
C ALA A 152 0.24 -26.48 -10.01
N THR A 153 -0.03 -27.07 -8.84
CA THR A 153 -1.37 -27.27 -8.28
C THR A 153 -1.57 -26.26 -7.17
N LEU A 154 -2.74 -25.63 -7.16
CA LEU A 154 -3.14 -24.69 -6.13
C LEU A 154 -4.25 -25.30 -5.31
N ASP A 155 -4.07 -25.31 -3.99
CA ASP A 155 -5.14 -25.62 -3.05
C ASP A 155 -5.64 -24.30 -2.48
N ILE A 156 -6.81 -23.87 -2.91
CA ILE A 156 -7.48 -22.66 -2.42
C ILE A 156 -8.80 -23.11 -1.79
N PRO A 157 -9.03 -22.82 -0.49
CA PRO A 157 -10.30 -23.15 0.15
C PRO A 157 -11.47 -22.54 -0.63
N GLU A 158 -12.48 -23.35 -0.93
CA GLU A 158 -13.70 -22.92 -1.63
C GLU A 158 -14.33 -21.74 -0.90
N ALA A 159 -14.55 -20.64 -1.61
CA ALA A 159 -15.43 -19.59 -1.13
C ALA A 159 -16.87 -20.08 -1.28
N ASP A 160 -17.68 -20.01 -0.22
CA ASP A 160 -19.13 -20.27 -0.30
C ASP A 160 -19.71 -19.64 -1.58
N ALA A 161 -20.46 -20.43 -2.35
CA ALA A 161 -21.09 -20.02 -3.61
C ALA A 161 -21.78 -18.64 -3.49
N PRO A 162 -21.81 -17.82 -4.56
CA PRO A 162 -22.10 -16.40 -4.44
C PRO A 162 -23.53 -16.16 -3.96
N ALA A 163 -23.67 -15.55 -2.79
CA ALA A 163 -24.87 -14.80 -2.45
C ALA A 163 -25.01 -13.63 -3.45
N PRO A 164 -26.24 -13.28 -3.87
CA PRO A 164 -26.45 -12.25 -4.87
C PRO A 164 -25.90 -10.90 -4.37
N VAL A 165 -25.32 -10.16 -5.32
CA VAL A 165 -24.67 -8.84 -5.19
C VAL A 165 -25.11 -8.02 -3.96
N ALA A 166 -24.22 -7.97 -2.96
CA ALA A 166 -24.10 -6.90 -1.96
C ALA A 166 -22.67 -6.91 -1.35
N ALA A 167 -22.19 -5.75 -0.95
CA ALA A 167 -20.80 -5.41 -0.60
C ALA A 167 -20.33 -5.91 0.81
N PRO A 168 -19.28 -5.32 1.43
CA PRO A 168 -17.90 -5.81 1.49
C PRO A 168 -17.48 -6.42 2.86
N VAL A 169 -16.39 -7.21 2.81
CA VAL A 169 -15.52 -7.67 3.92
C VAL A 169 -16.19 -8.26 5.17
N ALA A 170 -16.22 -9.60 5.25
CA ALA A 170 -16.50 -10.31 6.49
C ALA A 170 -15.22 -10.97 7.05
N GLU A 171 -14.99 -10.64 8.31
CA GLU A 171 -13.98 -11.11 9.24
C GLU A 171 -14.13 -12.60 9.59
N VAL A 172 -13.03 -13.23 9.97
CA VAL A 172 -12.97 -14.63 10.44
C VAL A 172 -13.55 -14.69 11.85
N ALA A 173 -14.65 -15.43 12.01
CA ALA A 173 -15.22 -15.75 13.31
C ALA A 173 -14.25 -16.61 14.14
N ALA A 174 -13.87 -16.10 15.32
CA ALA A 174 -13.34 -16.91 16.41
C ALA A 174 -14.43 -17.05 17.48
N THR A 175 -14.83 -18.30 17.72
CA THR A 175 -15.78 -18.69 18.76
C THR A 175 -15.25 -18.37 20.16
N GLY A 176 -15.96 -17.51 20.88
CA GLY A 176 -15.79 -17.28 22.31
C GLY A 176 -16.96 -16.49 22.86
N LYS A 177 -17.92 -17.16 23.50
CA LYS A 177 -18.99 -16.50 24.25
C LYS A 177 -18.37 -15.64 25.36
N THR A 178 -18.69 -14.34 25.42
CA THR A 178 -19.46 -13.72 26.52
C THR A 178 -19.64 -12.20 26.30
N ASP A 179 -20.87 -11.77 26.54
CA ASP A 179 -21.33 -10.47 27.02
C ASP A 179 -21.41 -9.28 26.06
N VAL A 180 -22.57 -9.25 25.39
CA VAL A 180 -23.27 -8.05 24.93
C VAL A 180 -23.60 -7.17 26.14
N ALA A 181 -22.94 -6.02 26.26
CA ALA A 181 -23.44 -4.89 27.03
C ALA A 181 -22.96 -3.57 26.39
N SER A 182 -23.93 -2.84 25.85
CA SER A 182 -23.94 -1.41 25.55
C SER A 182 -22.78 -0.58 26.12
N GLY A 183 -21.93 -0.04 25.26
CA GLY A 183 -20.96 0.99 25.63
C GLY A 183 -19.93 1.20 24.53
N HIS A 184 -19.87 2.42 24.01
CA HIS A 184 -18.77 3.01 23.25
C HIS A 184 -17.42 2.41 23.64
N PRO A 185 -16.47 2.23 22.70
CA PRO A 185 -15.13 1.74 23.03
C PRO A 185 -14.41 2.80 23.86
N SER A 186 -14.68 2.78 25.17
CA SER A 186 -13.79 3.33 26.18
C SER A 186 -12.42 2.74 25.90
N GLY A 187 -11.36 3.56 26.02
CA GLY A 187 -9.95 3.18 25.85
C GLY A 187 -9.45 2.11 26.83
N LYS A 188 -10.14 0.98 26.92
CA LYS A 188 -9.70 -0.26 27.51
C LYS A 188 -8.81 -0.92 26.48
N THR A 189 -7.54 -1.08 26.83
CA THR A 189 -6.61 -1.93 26.09
C THR A 189 -7.14 -3.36 26.12
N GLY A 190 -7.81 -3.78 25.04
CA GLY A 190 -8.13 -5.19 24.80
C GLY A 190 -6.82 -5.95 24.60
N PHE A 191 -6.56 -6.93 25.46
CA PHE A 191 -5.44 -7.85 25.27
C PHE A 191 -5.89 -8.93 24.29
N ASP A 192 -5.67 -8.69 23.01
CA ASP A 192 -6.20 -9.52 21.93
C ASP A 192 -5.18 -10.57 21.44
N ALA A 193 -4.00 -10.64 22.05
CA ALA A 193 -2.96 -11.62 21.73
C ALA A 193 -2.12 -12.03 22.96
N ASP A 194 -1.46 -13.18 22.85
CA ASP A 194 -0.53 -13.71 23.84
C ASP A 194 0.88 -13.80 23.24
N PHE A 195 1.87 -13.19 23.90
CA PHE A 195 3.28 -13.30 23.55
C PHE A 195 4.01 -14.11 24.62
N PHE A 196 4.15 -15.42 24.40
CA PHE A 196 4.80 -16.34 25.34
C PHE A 196 4.21 -16.32 26.77
N GLY A 197 2.88 -16.28 26.89
CA GLY A 197 2.17 -16.20 28.18
C GLY A 197 2.01 -14.77 28.72
N ILE A 198 2.53 -13.77 28.00
CA ILE A 198 2.35 -12.34 28.34
C ILE A 198 1.18 -11.81 27.51
N PRO A 199 0.07 -11.39 28.14
CA PRO A 199 -1.03 -10.78 27.41
C PRO A 199 -0.55 -9.45 26.80
N VAL A 200 -0.69 -9.33 25.47
CA VAL A 200 -0.32 -8.15 24.71
C VAL A 200 -1.55 -7.59 24.01
N ALA A 201 -1.68 -6.27 24.07
CA ALA A 201 -2.70 -5.53 23.36
C ALA A 201 -2.13 -5.16 21.99
N LEU A 202 -2.69 -5.73 20.93
CA LEU A 202 -2.37 -5.39 19.54
C LEU A 202 -3.60 -4.78 18.88
N PRO A 203 -3.44 -3.81 17.96
CA PRO A 203 -4.53 -3.35 17.11
C PRO A 203 -5.20 -4.55 16.42
N GLN A 204 -6.54 -4.56 16.38
CA GLN A 204 -7.29 -5.62 15.69
C GLN A 204 -7.02 -5.60 14.18
N GLY A 205 -6.90 -6.79 13.59
CA GLY A 205 -6.41 -6.98 12.22
C GLY A 205 -4.93 -6.60 12.06
N ASN A 206 -4.31 -6.96 10.94
CA ASN A 206 -2.89 -6.71 10.65
C ASN A 206 -2.47 -5.21 10.59
N ALA A 207 -3.27 -4.28 11.11
CA ALA A 207 -3.01 -2.84 11.15
C ALA A 207 -1.67 -2.46 11.82
N TYR A 208 -1.19 -3.28 12.76
CA TYR A 208 0.13 -3.08 13.36
C TYR A 208 1.28 -3.26 12.36
N ALA A 209 1.17 -4.24 11.46
CA ALA A 209 2.21 -4.54 10.47
C ALA A 209 2.28 -3.49 9.34
N TYR A 210 1.17 -2.79 9.06
CA TYR A 210 1.10 -1.75 8.04
C TYR A 210 1.35 -0.34 8.56
N SER A 211 1.61 -0.17 9.86
CA SER A 211 1.93 1.14 10.43
C SER A 211 3.41 1.47 10.25
N ILE A 212 3.68 2.68 9.76
CA ILE A 212 5.05 3.19 9.58
C ILE A 212 5.77 3.39 10.94
N PHE A 213 5.01 3.69 12.01
CA PHE A 213 5.59 4.04 13.31
C PHE A 213 6.29 2.86 14.01
N PRO A 214 5.69 1.66 14.13
CA PRO A 214 6.38 0.47 14.61
C PRO A 214 7.69 0.19 13.89
N ILE A 215 7.72 0.35 12.55
CA ILE A 215 8.89 0.04 11.73
C ILE A 215 10.04 1.03 12.01
N ILE A 216 9.75 2.34 12.08
CA ILE A 216 10.77 3.36 12.39
C ILE A 216 11.36 3.13 13.78
N VAL A 217 10.51 2.87 14.77
CA VAL A 217 10.95 2.61 16.14
C VAL A 217 11.76 1.31 16.21
N ALA A 218 11.29 0.24 15.56
CA ALA A 218 12.01 -1.04 15.49
C ALA A 218 13.39 -0.87 14.86
N ALA A 219 13.50 -0.15 13.73
CA ALA A 219 14.77 0.13 13.07
C ALA A 219 15.70 1.00 13.93
N TYR A 220 15.16 1.99 14.66
CA TYR A 220 15.94 2.78 15.61
C TYR A 220 16.46 1.91 16.76
N LEU A 221 15.62 1.09 17.38
CA LEU A 221 16.02 0.15 18.44
C LEU A 221 17.04 -0.86 17.93
N ALA A 222 16.87 -1.38 16.72
CA ALA A 222 17.85 -2.23 16.03
C ALA A 222 19.21 -1.53 15.95
N SER A 223 19.23 -0.28 15.50
CA SER A 223 20.46 0.51 15.39
C SER A 223 21.18 0.74 16.72
N LEU A 224 20.46 0.68 17.84
CA LEU A 224 21.03 0.78 19.20
C LEU A 224 21.50 -0.58 19.73
N LEU A 225 20.77 -1.66 19.40
CA LEU A 225 21.01 -3.00 19.89
C LEU A 225 22.13 -3.72 19.11
N GLU A 226 22.15 -3.60 17.78
CA GLU A 226 23.11 -4.26 16.89
C GLU A 226 24.58 -4.04 17.33
N PRO A 227 25.04 -2.80 17.65
CA PRO A 227 26.42 -2.59 18.09
C PRO A 227 26.73 -3.28 19.43
N GLN A 228 25.73 -3.37 20.33
CA GLN A 228 25.89 -4.04 21.62
C GLN A 228 26.01 -5.56 21.42
N LEU A 229 25.14 -6.16 20.61
CA LEU A 229 25.22 -7.59 20.30
C LEU A 229 26.57 -7.93 19.65
N LYS A 230 27.07 -7.10 18.74
CA LYS A 230 28.41 -7.26 18.14
C LYS A 230 29.54 -7.15 19.16
N LYS A 231 29.38 -6.35 20.22
CA LYS A 231 30.37 -6.20 21.30
C LYS A 231 30.39 -7.41 22.24
N TYR A 232 29.23 -7.96 22.59
CA TYR A 232 29.12 -9.04 23.59
C TYR A 232 29.20 -10.45 22.98
N ILE A 233 28.79 -10.63 21.72
CA ILE A 233 28.80 -11.94 21.07
C ILE A 233 30.16 -12.22 20.41
N PRO A 234 30.84 -13.33 20.76
CA PRO A 234 32.09 -13.74 20.13
C PRO A 234 31.95 -13.89 18.62
N SER A 235 32.99 -13.52 17.87
CA SER A 235 32.98 -13.49 16.40
C SER A 235 32.56 -14.83 15.76
N VAL A 236 32.94 -15.96 16.36
CA VAL A 236 32.69 -17.31 15.85
C VAL A 236 31.20 -17.67 15.79
N VAL A 237 30.39 -17.16 16.71
CA VAL A 237 28.95 -17.48 16.81
C VAL A 237 28.06 -16.30 16.40
N ARG A 238 28.67 -15.16 16.08
CA ARG A 238 27.98 -13.90 15.81
C ARG A 238 27.02 -13.97 14.63
N MET A 239 27.39 -14.67 13.56
CA MET A 239 26.56 -14.79 12.35
C MET A 239 25.21 -15.50 12.62
N ILE A 240 25.17 -16.35 13.65
CA ILE A 240 23.96 -17.11 14.01
C ILE A 240 23.18 -16.38 15.11
N PHE A 241 23.84 -16.04 16.22
CA PHE A 241 23.15 -15.55 17.41
C PHE A 241 22.84 -14.06 17.37
N ALA A 242 23.63 -13.23 16.68
CA ALA A 242 23.38 -11.80 16.68
C ALA A 242 22.06 -11.46 15.97
N PRO A 243 21.77 -11.94 14.73
CA PRO A 243 20.50 -11.65 14.08
C PRO A 243 19.29 -12.24 14.82
N LEU A 244 19.42 -13.45 15.36
CA LEU A 244 18.34 -14.11 16.10
C LEU A 244 17.96 -13.33 17.36
N LEU A 245 18.95 -12.95 18.18
CA LEU A 245 18.72 -12.17 19.39
C LEU A 245 18.22 -10.77 19.06
N GLU A 246 18.72 -10.16 17.99
CA GLU A 246 18.28 -8.85 17.53
C GLU A 246 16.79 -8.87 17.19
N VAL A 247 16.36 -9.78 16.30
CA VAL A 247 14.95 -9.92 15.92
C VAL A 247 14.09 -10.25 17.13
N PHE A 248 14.51 -11.18 17.98
CA PHE A 248 13.75 -11.59 19.16
C PHE A 248 13.55 -10.45 20.16
N ILE A 249 14.61 -9.74 20.52
CA ILE A 249 14.57 -8.64 21.50
C ILE A 249 13.74 -7.48 20.94
N ILE A 250 13.97 -7.09 19.68
CA ILE A 250 13.21 -5.98 19.06
C ILE A 250 11.73 -6.35 18.98
N SER A 251 11.39 -7.53 18.47
CA SER A 251 9.99 -7.95 18.35
C SER A 251 9.30 -8.01 19.71
N THR A 252 9.97 -8.52 20.73
CA THR A 252 9.46 -8.54 22.12
C THR A 252 9.19 -7.13 22.63
N VAL A 253 10.17 -6.22 22.51
CA VAL A 253 10.01 -4.83 22.96
C VAL A 253 8.92 -4.11 22.17
N MET A 254 8.83 -4.36 20.86
CA MET A 254 7.81 -3.77 20.00
C MET A 254 6.41 -4.21 20.42
N LEU A 255 6.18 -5.50 20.62
CA LEU A 255 4.86 -6.03 20.96
C LEU A 255 4.46 -5.75 22.42
N VAL A 256 5.37 -5.99 23.38
CA VAL A 256 5.05 -5.90 24.81
C VAL A 256 5.06 -4.46 25.33
N VAL A 257 5.96 -3.60 24.82
CA VAL A 257 6.10 -2.22 25.31
C VAL A 257 5.44 -1.24 24.35
N PHE A 258 5.82 -1.27 23.07
CA PHE A 258 5.32 -0.29 22.10
C PHE A 258 3.91 -0.59 21.60
N GLY A 259 3.47 -1.85 21.59
CA GLY A 259 2.09 -2.24 21.28
C GLY A 259 1.07 -1.48 22.13
N PRO A 260 1.11 -1.61 23.46
CA PRO A 260 0.23 -0.87 24.37
C PRO A 260 0.35 0.66 24.23
N ILE A 261 1.55 1.19 24.03
CA ILE A 261 1.77 2.65 23.85
C ILE A 261 1.08 3.13 22.57
N ILE A 262 1.26 2.42 21.47
CA ILE A 262 0.66 2.77 20.17
C ILE A 262 -0.85 2.66 20.25
N MET A 263 -1.39 1.64 20.92
CA MET A 263 -2.83 1.52 21.15
C MET A 263 -3.38 2.63 22.02
N PHE A 264 -2.67 3.02 23.07
CA PHE A 264 -3.08 4.15 23.92
C PHE A 264 -3.13 5.45 23.12
N ILE A 265 -2.09 5.74 22.33
CA ILE A 265 -2.05 6.94 21.46
C ILE A 265 -3.16 6.87 20.40
N SER A 266 -3.29 5.74 19.73
CA SER A 266 -4.29 5.54 18.65
C SER A 266 -5.71 5.65 19.19
N GLY A 267 -6.00 5.04 20.34
CA GLY A 267 -7.27 5.17 21.04
C GLY A 267 -7.55 6.59 21.49
N GLY A 268 -6.52 7.32 21.97
CA GLY A 268 -6.63 8.75 22.29
C GLY A 268 -7.00 9.61 21.07
N ILE A 269 -6.35 9.37 19.93
CA ILE A 269 -6.67 10.05 18.67
C ILE A 269 -8.08 9.70 18.20
N ALA A 270 -8.44 8.42 18.19
CA ALA A 270 -9.76 7.95 17.79
C ALA A 270 -10.87 8.56 18.66
N ASN A 271 -10.69 8.55 19.99
CA ASN A 271 -11.62 9.19 20.93
C ASN A 271 -11.70 10.70 20.71
N GLY A 272 -10.57 11.35 20.41
CA GLY A 272 -10.54 12.77 20.06
C GLY A 272 -11.34 13.07 18.78
N ILE A 273 -11.14 12.28 17.73
CA ILE A 273 -11.86 12.43 16.46
C ILE A 273 -13.35 12.18 16.65
N ASN A 274 -13.73 11.08 17.33
CA ASN A 274 -15.12 10.74 17.60
C ASN A 274 -15.80 11.81 18.47
N GLY A 275 -15.13 12.30 19.52
CA GLY A 275 -15.66 13.38 20.35
C GLY A 275 -15.86 14.68 19.58
N VAL A 276 -15.03 14.97 18.57
CA VAL A 276 -15.24 16.11 17.67
C VAL A 276 -16.42 15.86 16.71
N LEU A 277 -16.54 14.65 16.16
CA LEU A 277 -17.66 14.24 15.29
C LEU A 277 -19.02 14.30 16.01
N GLU A 278 -19.08 13.96 17.29
CA GLU A 278 -20.30 13.97 18.12
C GLU A 278 -20.86 15.38 18.41
N LEU A 279 -20.07 16.46 18.24
CA LEU A 279 -20.54 17.82 18.48
C LEU A 279 -21.50 18.31 17.38
N ASN A 280 -20.97 18.38 16.16
CA ASN A 280 -21.63 18.87 14.96
C ASN A 280 -20.76 18.50 13.76
N TYR A 281 -21.29 17.72 12.81
CA TYR A 281 -20.51 17.23 11.67
C TYR A 281 -19.86 18.34 10.83
N ALA A 282 -20.48 19.50 10.66
CA ALA A 282 -19.88 20.62 9.94
C ALA A 282 -18.67 21.20 10.70
N ILE A 283 -18.80 21.41 12.01
CA ILE A 283 -17.69 21.88 12.86
C ILE A 283 -16.59 20.81 12.92
N ALA A 284 -16.97 19.54 13.01
CA ALA A 284 -16.04 18.44 13.00
C ALA A 284 -15.26 18.37 11.69
N GLY A 285 -15.96 18.49 10.57
CA GLY A 285 -15.39 18.60 9.23
C GLY A 285 -14.44 19.77 9.10
N LEU A 286 -14.76 20.94 9.67
CA LEU A 286 -13.86 22.10 9.69
C LEU A 286 -12.56 21.79 10.43
N VAL A 287 -12.65 21.24 11.64
CA VAL A 287 -11.49 20.98 12.50
C VAL A 287 -10.64 19.86 11.91
N ILE A 288 -11.25 18.73 11.55
CA ILE A 288 -10.55 17.60 10.94
C ILE A 288 -9.96 18.05 9.60
N GLY A 289 -10.71 18.77 8.78
CA GLY A 289 -10.26 19.31 7.51
C GLY A 289 -9.02 20.21 7.63
N ALA A 290 -8.95 21.02 8.70
CA ALA A 290 -7.82 21.92 8.97
C ALA A 290 -6.56 21.18 9.46
N PHE A 291 -6.72 20.14 10.28
CA PHE A 291 -5.61 19.54 11.03
C PHE A 291 -5.23 18.12 10.60
N TYR A 292 -6.03 17.43 9.79
CA TYR A 292 -5.75 16.06 9.38
C TYR A 292 -4.38 15.92 8.69
N GLN A 293 -4.03 16.88 7.84
CA GLN A 293 -2.74 16.87 7.16
C GLN A 293 -1.55 17.05 8.13
N CYS A 294 -1.75 17.60 9.33
CA CYS A 294 -0.73 17.56 10.38
C CYS A 294 -0.49 16.15 10.90
N LEU A 295 -1.53 15.30 10.98
CA LEU A 295 -1.38 13.89 11.31
C LEU A 295 -0.62 13.13 10.22
N VAL A 296 -0.83 13.51 8.95
CA VAL A 296 -0.11 12.93 7.82
C VAL A 296 1.40 13.18 7.95
N ILE A 297 1.81 14.41 8.30
CA ILE A 297 3.23 14.79 8.49
C ILE A 297 3.96 13.83 9.44
N PHE A 298 3.31 13.48 10.55
CA PHE A 298 3.88 12.64 11.61
C PHE A 298 3.56 11.15 11.42
N GLY A 299 2.89 10.76 10.33
CA GLY A 299 2.45 9.38 10.11
C GLY A 299 1.32 8.92 11.05
N LEU A 300 0.78 9.82 11.89
CA LEU A 300 -0.29 9.51 12.86
C LEU A 300 -1.64 9.26 12.18
N HIS A 301 -1.79 9.61 10.91
CA HIS A 301 -3.00 9.33 10.12
C HIS A 301 -3.28 7.82 9.99
N TRP A 302 -2.25 6.96 10.07
CA TRP A 302 -2.42 5.49 10.10
C TRP A 302 -3.22 4.99 11.32
N ALA A 303 -3.28 5.76 12.41
CA ALA A 303 -4.18 5.45 13.54
C ALA A 303 -5.66 5.71 13.21
N VAL A 304 -5.93 6.54 12.20
CA VAL A 304 -7.29 6.90 11.77
C VAL A 304 -7.83 5.92 10.71
N ILE A 305 -6.95 5.25 9.98
CA ILE A 305 -7.31 4.30 8.91
C ILE A 305 -8.17 3.12 9.42
N PRO A 306 -7.83 2.42 10.53
CA PRO A 306 -8.69 1.37 11.07
C PRO A 306 -10.08 1.86 11.49
N LEU A 307 -10.19 3.10 11.98
CA LEU A 307 -11.47 3.71 12.34
C LEU A 307 -12.35 3.90 11.10
N VAL A 308 -11.77 4.40 10.00
CA VAL A 308 -12.48 4.51 8.71
C VAL A 308 -12.91 3.14 8.19
N ALA A 309 -12.01 2.15 8.23
CA ALA A 309 -12.33 0.79 7.80
C ALA A 309 -13.48 0.19 8.63
N SER A 310 -13.47 0.41 9.94
CA SER A 310 -14.53 -0.03 10.85
C SER A 310 -15.88 0.65 10.56
N GLN A 311 -15.90 1.96 10.26
CA GLN A 311 -17.13 2.66 9.86
C GLN A 311 -17.72 2.08 8.57
N ILE A 312 -16.87 1.85 7.55
CA ILE A 312 -17.34 1.25 6.30
C ILE A 312 -17.86 -0.18 6.53
N ALA A 313 -17.21 -0.96 7.39
CA ALA A 313 -17.63 -2.33 7.69
C ALA A 313 -18.94 -2.41 8.47
N ILE A 314 -19.16 -1.52 9.45
CA ILE A 314 -20.33 -1.55 10.33
C ILE A 314 -21.50 -0.77 9.73
N ASP A 315 -21.24 0.44 9.27
CA ASP A 315 -22.26 1.41 8.83
C ASP A 315 -22.42 1.43 7.29
N GLY A 316 -21.59 0.68 6.55
CA GLY A 316 -21.59 0.67 5.09
C GLY A 316 -20.98 1.93 4.45
N SER A 317 -20.60 2.93 5.25
CA SER A 317 -20.05 4.20 4.78
C SER A 317 -19.24 4.90 5.87
N SER A 318 -18.44 5.91 5.49
CA SER A 318 -17.62 6.69 6.41
C SER A 318 -17.68 8.20 6.11
N PRO A 319 -18.36 8.99 6.96
CA PRO A 319 -18.30 10.45 6.90
C PRO A 319 -16.88 10.98 7.19
N LEU A 320 -16.12 10.28 8.03
CA LEU A 320 -14.73 10.63 8.33
C LEU A 320 -13.86 10.53 7.09
N ASN A 321 -13.99 9.46 6.30
CA ASN A 321 -13.23 9.30 5.06
C ASN A 321 -13.58 10.36 4.03
N ALA A 322 -14.87 10.74 3.96
CA ALA A 322 -15.33 11.84 3.12
C ALA A 322 -14.63 13.17 3.46
N ILE A 323 -14.48 13.49 4.76
CA ILE A 323 -13.78 14.70 5.21
C ILE A 323 -12.29 14.63 4.83
N ILE A 324 -11.66 13.48 5.09
CA ILE A 324 -10.25 13.23 4.80
C ILE A 324 -9.95 13.43 3.31
N SER A 325 -10.82 12.93 2.43
CA SER A 325 -10.71 13.07 0.97
C SER A 325 -10.57 14.53 0.53
N ALA A 326 -11.39 15.44 1.08
CA ALA A 326 -11.33 16.87 0.76
C ALA A 326 -9.99 17.51 1.15
N THR A 327 -9.33 17.02 2.21
CA THR A 327 -8.02 17.54 2.63
C THR A 327 -6.92 17.22 1.63
N MET A 328 -6.99 16.07 0.95
CA MET A 328 -6.02 15.67 -0.08
C MET A 328 -6.14 16.57 -1.31
N VAL A 329 -7.37 16.87 -1.73
CA VAL A 329 -7.66 17.83 -2.79
C VAL A 329 -7.10 19.21 -2.45
N ALA A 330 -7.26 19.66 -1.20
CA ALA A 330 -6.71 20.92 -0.76
C ALA A 330 -5.17 20.96 -0.83
N GLN A 331 -4.46 19.89 -0.42
CA GLN A 331 -3.00 19.85 -0.57
C GLN A 331 -2.55 19.87 -2.03
N GLY A 332 -3.31 19.22 -2.92
CA GLY A 332 -3.11 19.33 -4.36
C GLY A 332 -3.35 20.74 -4.90
N GLY A 333 -4.33 21.46 -4.35
CA GLY A 333 -4.58 22.88 -4.65
C GLY A 333 -3.41 23.79 -4.29
N GLY A 334 -2.75 23.55 -3.15
CA GLY A 334 -1.54 24.27 -2.75
C GLY A 334 -0.37 24.05 -3.72
N ALA A 335 -0.13 22.78 -4.10
CA ALA A 335 0.88 22.44 -5.09
C ALA A 335 0.54 23.02 -6.48
N LEU A 336 -0.73 23.02 -6.87
CA LEU A 336 -1.20 23.58 -8.13
C LEU A 336 -0.98 25.09 -8.19
N ALA A 337 -1.25 25.81 -7.09
CA ALA A 337 -0.96 27.24 -7.01
C ALA A 337 0.53 27.54 -7.20
N ILE A 338 1.43 26.74 -6.62
CA ILE A 338 2.88 26.87 -6.88
C ILE A 338 3.17 26.61 -8.35
N TRP A 339 2.61 25.54 -8.93
CA TRP A 339 2.84 25.15 -10.31
C TRP A 339 2.48 26.26 -11.31
N ILE A 340 1.35 26.93 -11.06
CA ILE A 340 0.87 28.06 -11.87
C ILE A 340 1.70 29.32 -11.62
N LYS A 341 2.05 29.61 -10.36
CA LYS A 341 2.66 30.89 -9.96
C LYS A 341 4.18 30.94 -10.21
N THR A 342 4.90 29.84 -10.05
CA THR A 342 6.37 29.86 -10.10
C THR A 342 6.92 30.12 -11.49
N ARG A 343 7.97 30.95 -11.58
CA ARG A 343 8.76 31.16 -12.81
C ARG A 343 9.97 30.22 -12.90
N SER A 344 10.31 29.53 -11.82
CA SER A 344 11.44 28.61 -11.78
C SER A 344 11.11 27.30 -12.48
N GLN A 345 11.83 26.98 -13.57
CA GLN A 345 11.63 25.72 -14.30
C GLN A 345 11.84 24.50 -13.40
N LYS A 346 12.83 24.54 -12.50
CA LYS A 346 13.13 23.46 -11.56
C LYS A 346 11.97 23.15 -10.61
N ILE A 347 11.31 24.18 -10.08
CA ILE A 347 10.14 23.97 -9.20
C ILE A 347 8.93 23.57 -10.03
N LYS A 348 8.78 24.14 -11.23
CA LYS A 348 7.66 23.82 -12.13
C LYS A 348 7.63 22.34 -12.53
N THR A 349 8.78 21.73 -12.79
CA THR A 349 8.90 20.29 -13.10
C THR A 349 8.57 19.38 -11.92
N LEU A 350 8.70 19.87 -10.67
CA LEU A 350 8.32 19.13 -9.47
C LEU A 350 6.83 19.34 -9.14
N ALA A 351 6.33 20.56 -9.33
CA ALA A 351 5.00 20.96 -8.90
C ALA A 351 3.87 20.27 -9.66
N GLY A 352 3.99 20.12 -10.99
CA GLY A 352 2.97 19.43 -11.79
C GLY A 352 2.72 17.98 -11.37
N PRO A 353 3.74 17.10 -11.33
CA PRO A 353 3.58 15.73 -10.88
C PRO A 353 3.07 15.62 -9.44
N ALA A 354 3.53 16.50 -8.54
CA ALA A 354 3.09 16.52 -7.16
C ALA A 354 1.59 16.88 -7.00
N THR A 355 1.10 17.84 -7.79
CA THR A 355 -0.33 18.16 -7.87
C THR A 355 -1.16 16.96 -8.32
N ILE A 356 -0.74 16.31 -9.41
CA ILE A 356 -1.47 15.14 -9.95
C ILE A 356 -1.50 14.01 -8.93
N SER A 357 -0.37 13.74 -8.27
CA SER A 357 -0.26 12.76 -7.19
C SER A 357 -1.26 13.03 -6.06
N ALA A 358 -1.34 14.29 -5.59
CA ALA A 358 -2.26 14.66 -4.51
C ALA A 358 -3.73 14.50 -4.92
N PHE A 359 -4.07 14.81 -6.17
CA PHE A 359 -5.41 14.57 -6.73
C PHE A 359 -5.74 13.09 -6.94
N ALA A 360 -4.72 12.23 -7.02
CA ALA A 360 -4.85 10.78 -6.98
C ALA A 360 -4.87 10.19 -5.57
N GLY A 361 -4.81 11.02 -4.53
CA GLY A 361 -4.87 10.59 -3.12
C GLY A 361 -3.50 10.40 -2.46
N ILE A 362 -2.40 10.58 -3.18
CA ILE A 362 -1.03 10.47 -2.67
C ILE A 362 -0.48 11.88 -2.43
N THR A 363 -0.56 12.35 -1.20
CA THR A 363 -0.27 13.76 -0.85
C THR A 363 1.21 14.03 -0.57
N GLU A 364 2.03 13.00 -0.35
CA GLU A 364 3.42 13.09 0.10
C GLU A 364 4.31 13.91 -0.85
N PRO A 365 4.23 13.75 -2.20
CA PRO A 365 5.03 14.57 -3.11
C PRO A 365 4.67 16.05 -3.05
N ALA A 366 3.39 16.39 -2.85
CA ALA A 366 2.93 17.78 -2.69
C ALA A 366 3.31 18.34 -1.31
N MET A 367 3.03 17.58 -0.25
CA MET A 367 3.30 17.92 1.14
C MET A 367 4.78 18.19 1.39
N TYR A 368 5.64 17.18 1.20
CA TYR A 368 7.06 17.26 1.54
C TYR A 368 7.89 17.93 0.44
N GLY A 369 7.51 17.74 -0.82
CA GLY A 369 8.22 18.33 -1.96
C GLY A 369 8.03 19.85 -2.07
N LEU A 370 6.87 20.37 -1.63
CA LEU A 370 6.46 21.75 -1.90
C LEU A 370 5.83 22.44 -0.68
N ASN A 371 4.68 21.96 -0.20
CA ASN A 371 3.84 22.72 0.72
C ASN A 371 4.54 23.00 2.07
N LEU A 372 5.27 22.02 2.61
CA LEU A 372 6.08 22.20 3.82
C LEU A 372 7.41 22.89 3.55
N LYS A 373 8.00 22.68 2.36
CA LYS A 373 9.21 23.40 1.94
C LYS A 373 8.96 24.92 2.01
N TYR A 374 7.77 25.35 1.61
CA TYR A 374 7.29 26.72 1.70
C TYR A 374 6.18 26.83 2.74
N GLY A 375 6.46 26.60 4.02
CA GLY A 375 5.45 26.35 5.09
C GLY A 375 4.18 27.24 5.14
N ARG A 376 4.18 28.47 4.60
CA ARG A 376 2.95 29.26 4.39
C ARG A 376 1.96 28.56 3.45
N VAL A 377 2.45 27.89 2.42
CA VAL A 377 1.68 27.09 1.47
C VAL A 377 0.89 26.02 2.21
N PHE A 378 1.54 25.23 3.07
CA PHE A 378 0.87 24.23 3.89
C PHE A 378 -0.30 24.83 4.68
N ILE A 379 -0.08 25.96 5.36
CA ILE A 379 -1.14 26.64 6.15
C ILE A 379 -2.31 27.08 5.26
N THR A 380 -2.02 27.72 4.12
CA THR A 380 -3.07 28.17 3.18
C THR A 380 -3.81 27.00 2.52
N ALA A 381 -3.13 25.89 2.27
CA ALA A 381 -3.75 24.67 1.74
C ALA A 381 -4.63 24.00 2.80
N SER A 382 -4.18 23.92 4.05
CA SER A 382 -4.99 23.42 5.17
C SER A 382 -6.23 24.28 5.44
N ALA A 383 -6.20 25.59 5.16
CA ALA A 383 -7.41 26.42 5.18
C ALA A 383 -8.42 26.00 4.09
N GLY A 384 -7.95 25.61 2.91
CA GLY A 384 -8.79 24.96 1.90
C GLY A 384 -9.35 23.62 2.39
N GLY A 385 -8.53 22.82 3.08
CA GLY A 385 -8.96 21.57 3.72
C GLY A 385 -10.05 21.80 4.77
N ALA A 386 -9.94 22.87 5.57
CA ALA A 386 -10.95 23.27 6.54
C ALA A 386 -12.28 23.62 5.89
N VAL A 387 -12.27 24.37 4.78
CA VAL A 387 -13.49 24.71 4.04
C VAL A 387 -14.10 23.48 3.38
N GLY A 388 -13.26 22.64 2.75
CA GLY A 388 -13.68 21.37 2.17
C GLY A 388 -14.36 20.48 3.20
N GLY A 389 -13.66 20.20 4.30
CA GLY A 389 -14.18 19.39 5.39
C GLY A 389 -15.45 19.98 6.02
N PHE A 390 -15.51 21.30 6.23
CA PHE A 390 -16.72 21.97 6.72
C PHE A 390 -17.92 21.70 5.81
N LEU A 391 -17.75 21.85 4.49
CA LEU A 391 -18.83 21.61 3.53
C LEU A 391 -19.20 20.13 3.44
N THR A 392 -18.22 19.22 3.48
CA THR A 392 -18.47 17.78 3.57
C THR A 392 -19.34 17.45 4.78
N GLY A 393 -19.01 17.99 5.95
CA GLY A 393 -19.79 17.77 7.17
C GLY A 393 -21.13 18.50 7.20
N LEU A 394 -21.24 19.68 6.58
CA LEU A 394 -22.49 20.44 6.49
C LEU A 394 -23.51 19.77 5.56
N MET A 395 -23.03 19.15 4.49
CA MET A 395 -23.84 18.47 3.49
C MET A 395 -24.06 16.98 3.80
N ASP A 396 -23.58 16.52 4.97
CA ASP A 396 -23.69 15.13 5.43
C ASP A 396 -23.16 14.11 4.41
N VAL A 397 -22.02 14.43 3.80
CA VAL A 397 -21.44 13.61 2.74
C VAL A 397 -20.84 12.33 3.32
N ASN A 398 -21.29 11.20 2.79
CA ASN A 398 -20.80 9.88 3.13
C ASN A 398 -19.97 9.29 2.00
N MET A 399 -19.01 8.43 2.37
CA MET A 399 -18.15 7.73 1.43
C MET A 399 -18.28 6.23 1.64
N TYR A 400 -18.65 5.49 0.60
CA TYR A 400 -19.01 4.06 0.64
C TYR A 400 -17.82 3.14 0.33
N GLY A 401 -16.67 3.72 -0.02
CA GLY A 401 -15.45 2.99 -0.35
C GLY A 401 -14.22 3.56 0.34
N PHE A 402 -13.15 2.76 0.34
CA PHE A 402 -11.88 3.10 0.96
C PHE A 402 -10.92 3.70 -0.08
N THR A 403 -11.09 4.99 -0.39
CA THR A 403 -10.23 5.77 -1.32
C THR A 403 -10.24 7.25 -0.91
N GLY A 404 -9.74 8.15 -1.76
CA GLY A 404 -9.73 9.59 -1.50
C GLY A 404 -9.41 10.45 -2.73
N ALA A 405 -9.41 11.76 -2.52
CA ALA A 405 -9.18 12.78 -3.54
C ALA A 405 -10.14 12.66 -4.75
N PHE A 406 -9.77 13.23 -5.90
CA PHE A 406 -10.62 13.23 -7.09
C PHE A 406 -10.73 11.85 -7.74
N VAL A 407 -9.65 11.06 -7.72
CA VAL A 407 -9.67 9.69 -8.26
C VAL A 407 -10.66 8.79 -7.51
N GLY A 408 -10.89 9.08 -6.23
CA GLY A 408 -11.84 8.37 -5.39
C GLY A 408 -13.32 8.69 -5.61
N PHE A 409 -13.69 9.50 -6.61
CA PHE A 409 -15.08 9.91 -6.84
C PHE A 409 -16.10 8.75 -6.94
N PRO A 410 -15.79 7.56 -7.50
CA PRO A 410 -16.77 6.47 -7.59
C PRO A 410 -17.23 5.97 -6.21
N SER A 411 -16.38 6.12 -5.18
CA SER A 411 -16.71 5.72 -3.82
C SER A 411 -17.65 6.68 -3.09
N PHE A 412 -18.04 7.78 -3.72
CA PHE A 412 -19.12 8.65 -3.23
C PHE A 412 -20.47 8.35 -3.89
N VAL A 413 -20.52 7.38 -4.81
CA VAL A 413 -21.78 6.88 -5.37
C VAL A 413 -22.37 5.88 -4.38
N ASN A 414 -23.56 6.21 -3.85
CA ASN A 414 -24.31 5.30 -2.98
C ASN A 414 -24.72 4.04 -3.79
N PRO A 415 -24.67 2.84 -3.20
CA PRO A 415 -25.15 1.62 -3.85
C PRO A 415 -26.57 1.71 -4.44
N GLU A 416 -27.43 2.57 -3.89
CA GLU A 416 -28.80 2.81 -4.39
C GLU A 416 -28.87 3.85 -5.53
N GLY A 417 -27.77 4.56 -5.82
CA GLY A 417 -27.67 5.53 -6.91
C GLY A 417 -26.92 6.81 -6.54
N LEU A 418 -27.06 7.85 -7.37
CA LEU A 418 -26.46 9.15 -7.10
C LEU A 418 -27.33 9.94 -6.11
N ASP A 419 -26.75 10.31 -4.97
CA ASP A 419 -27.43 11.06 -3.92
C ASP A 419 -26.67 12.35 -3.53
N HIS A 420 -27.06 12.95 -2.40
CA HIS A 420 -26.44 14.15 -1.86
C HIS A 420 -24.95 13.98 -1.55
N SER A 421 -24.47 12.76 -1.25
CA SER A 421 -23.06 12.51 -0.96
C SER A 421 -22.19 12.73 -2.18
N PHE A 422 -22.62 12.23 -3.35
CA PHE A 422 -21.89 12.43 -4.59
C PHE A 422 -21.77 13.92 -4.96
N TRP A 423 -22.89 14.63 -4.95
CA TRP A 423 -22.90 16.06 -5.30
C TRP A 423 -22.19 16.92 -4.25
N GLY A 424 -22.36 16.58 -2.97
CA GLY A 424 -21.69 17.25 -1.87
C GLY A 424 -20.18 17.07 -1.91
N PHE A 425 -19.68 15.88 -2.26
CA PHE A 425 -18.26 15.65 -2.51
C PHE A 425 -17.70 16.56 -3.60
N LEU A 426 -18.39 16.68 -4.73
CA LEU A 426 -17.93 17.54 -5.84
C LEU A 426 -17.88 19.02 -5.41
N ILE A 427 -18.91 19.49 -4.71
CA ILE A 427 -18.97 20.87 -4.21
C ILE A 427 -17.89 21.13 -3.16
N ALA A 428 -17.76 20.25 -2.16
CA ALA A 428 -16.77 20.36 -1.10
C ALA A 428 -15.34 20.31 -1.65
N SER A 429 -15.05 19.38 -2.57
CA SER A 429 -13.73 19.25 -3.20
C SER A 429 -13.40 20.43 -4.10
N ALA A 430 -14.37 20.95 -4.87
CA ALA A 430 -14.19 22.16 -5.66
C ALA A 430 -13.92 23.37 -4.78
N ALA A 431 -14.66 23.54 -3.69
CA ALA A 431 -14.44 24.61 -2.72
C ALA A 431 -13.07 24.50 -2.05
N ALA A 432 -12.67 23.30 -1.62
CA ALA A 432 -11.37 23.02 -1.03
C ALA A 432 -10.23 23.41 -1.99
N LEU A 433 -10.35 23.01 -3.26
CA LEU A 433 -9.41 23.34 -4.32
C LEU A 433 -9.34 24.86 -4.55
N VAL A 434 -10.48 25.52 -4.73
CA VAL A 434 -10.54 26.96 -5.02
C VAL A 434 -9.96 27.77 -3.86
N VAL A 435 -10.35 27.47 -2.62
CA VAL A 435 -9.84 28.18 -1.45
C VAL A 435 -8.35 27.93 -1.26
N SER A 436 -7.90 26.67 -1.34
CA SER A 436 -6.47 26.39 -1.25
C SER A 436 -5.69 27.09 -2.36
N LEU A 437 -6.13 26.96 -3.61
CA LEU A 437 -5.42 27.54 -4.75
C LEU A 437 -5.34 29.06 -4.63
N THR A 438 -6.45 29.72 -4.31
CA THR A 438 -6.50 31.19 -4.20
C THR A 438 -5.67 31.69 -3.02
N LEU A 439 -5.82 31.11 -1.83
CA LEU A 439 -5.05 31.51 -0.65
C LEU A 439 -3.56 31.26 -0.85
N THR A 440 -3.19 30.11 -1.42
CA THR A 440 -1.78 29.81 -1.73
C THR A 440 -1.24 30.74 -2.80
N TYR A 441 -1.99 31.01 -3.86
CA TYR A 441 -1.58 31.87 -4.95
C TYR A 441 -1.35 33.32 -4.49
N PHE A 442 -2.19 33.88 -3.63
CA PHE A 442 -2.02 35.26 -3.18
C PHE A 442 -1.11 35.40 -1.95
N PHE A 443 -1.19 34.48 -0.99
CA PHE A 443 -0.56 34.64 0.33
C PHE A 443 0.42 33.52 0.70
N GLY A 444 0.29 32.33 0.11
CA GLY A 444 1.08 31.15 0.48
C GLY A 444 2.48 31.10 -0.13
N TYR A 445 2.62 31.43 -1.42
CA TYR A 445 3.87 31.24 -2.16
C TYR A 445 4.32 32.51 -2.90
N SER A 446 5.63 32.77 -2.93
CA SER A 446 6.28 33.76 -3.82
C SER A 446 7.61 33.22 -4.34
N ASP A 447 8.01 33.58 -5.57
CA ASP A 447 9.34 33.20 -6.10
C ASP A 447 10.49 33.80 -5.26
N ASN A 448 10.24 34.87 -4.49
CA ASN A 448 11.22 35.37 -3.51
C ASN A 448 11.52 34.35 -2.39
N ASP A 449 10.64 33.37 -2.17
CA ASP A 449 10.87 32.31 -1.20
C ASP A 449 11.98 31.34 -1.66
N LEU A 450 12.40 31.38 -2.93
CA LEU A 450 13.51 30.58 -3.47
C LEU A 450 14.88 31.00 -2.91
N GLU A 451 15.05 32.28 -2.58
CA GLU A 451 16.30 32.81 -2.01
C GLU A 451 16.47 32.44 -0.53
N THR A 452 15.36 32.07 0.12
CA THR A 452 15.33 31.64 1.52
C THR A 452 15.52 30.12 1.67
N GLU A 453 16.36 29.49 0.85
CA GLU A 453 16.73 28.09 1.09
C GLU A 453 17.49 27.99 2.41
N ARG A 454 16.79 27.59 3.47
CA ARG A 454 17.43 27.08 4.69
C ARG A 454 18.29 25.91 4.27
N ALA A 455 19.60 26.14 4.14
CA ALA A 455 20.57 25.10 3.90
C ALA A 455 20.43 24.05 5.01
N VAL A 456 19.82 22.91 4.67
CA VAL A 456 19.69 21.78 5.59
C VAL A 456 21.11 21.26 5.83
N LYS A 457 21.68 21.58 7.00
CA LYS A 457 22.91 20.92 7.45
C LYS A 457 22.62 19.42 7.47
N LYS A 458 23.26 18.66 6.57
CA LYS A 458 23.25 17.20 6.62
C LYS A 458 23.88 16.78 7.95
N VAL A 459 23.06 16.54 8.97
CA VAL A 459 23.52 15.95 10.22
C VAL A 459 23.64 14.46 9.97
N ARG A 460 24.87 13.95 9.97
CA ARG A 460 25.14 12.52 9.85
C ARG A 460 24.65 11.83 11.14
N LEU A 461 23.51 11.17 11.06
CA LEU A 461 23.00 10.33 12.15
C LEU A 461 23.79 9.03 12.16
N GLY A 462 24.75 8.92 13.09
CA GLY A 462 25.48 7.69 13.38
C GLY A 462 27.00 7.81 13.23
N LYS A 463 27.72 7.29 14.23
CA LYS A 463 29.16 6.99 14.18
C LYS A 463 29.35 5.62 13.53
N ARG A 464 29.21 5.51 12.22
CA ARG A 464 29.76 4.35 11.50
C ARG A 464 31.16 4.72 11.05
N GLU A 465 32.17 4.09 11.65
CA GLU A 465 33.48 4.03 11.02
C GLU A 465 33.30 3.46 9.61
N PRO A 466 34.00 3.99 8.59
CA PRO A 466 33.97 3.40 7.26
C PRO A 466 34.31 1.91 7.41
N ALA A 467 33.48 1.04 6.83
CA ALA A 467 33.82 -0.37 6.71
C ALA A 467 35.23 -0.44 6.11
N GLY A 468 36.14 -1.07 6.85
CA GLY A 468 37.56 -1.11 6.53
C GLY A 468 37.79 -1.59 5.09
N VAL A 469 38.75 -0.93 4.45
CA VAL A 469 39.37 -1.34 3.18
C VAL A 469 39.98 -2.73 3.31
#